data_AF-A0A100INP5-F1
#
_entry.id   AF-A0A100INP5-F1
#
_cell.length_a   1.000
_cell.length_b   1.000
_cell.length_c   1.000
_cell.angle_alpha   90.00
_cell.angle_beta   90.00
_cell.angle_gamma   90.00
#
_symmetry.space_group_name_H-M   'P 1'
#
loop_
_entity.id
_entity.type
_entity.pdbx_description
1 polymer ?
#
loop_
_entity_poly.entity_id
_entity_poly.type
_entity_poly.pdbx_seq_one_letter_code
_entity_poly.pdbx_strand_id
1 'polypeptide(L)'
;MSLIPTTLYYAAAVINAISIPGHISFGINEVDPAIAKIPEDRKHALGKATVTTAWDMVNALLAASVLLNIKWSKYGVRTWEEKIIIGTSVVAGTLTGWRYFKVRSYGGLGCLWAAPWFTLGAMISQQLGSL
;
A
#
# COMPACT_ATOMS: atom_id res chain seq x y z
N MET A 1 26.21 15.06 -10.05
CA MET A 1 25.47 14.37 -8.96
C MET A 1 24.06 14.10 -9.48
N SER A 2 23.66 12.84 -9.65
CA SER A 2 22.27 12.54 -10.01
C SER A 2 21.40 12.97 -8.83
N LEU A 3 20.57 13.98 -9.01
CA LEU A 3 19.52 14.33 -8.05
C LEU A 3 18.49 13.20 -8.11
N ILE A 4 18.72 12.11 -7.38
CA ILE A 4 17.65 11.13 -7.14
C ILE A 4 16.58 11.92 -6.39
N PRO A 5 15.33 12.04 -6.89
CA PRO A 5 14.27 12.66 -6.13
C PRO A 5 13.86 11.72 -4.99
N THR A 6 14.68 11.73 -3.93
CA THR A 6 14.53 10.93 -2.71
C THR A 6 13.29 11.34 -1.92
N THR A 7 12.81 12.58 -2.12
CA THR A 7 11.62 13.13 -1.48
C THR A 7 10.38 12.30 -1.76
N LEU A 8 10.19 11.81 -2.98
CA LEU A 8 9.00 11.02 -3.34
C LEU A 8 9.00 9.64 -2.67
N TYR A 9 10.18 8.98 -2.59
CA TYR A 9 10.32 7.74 -1.83
C TYR A 9 10.04 7.96 -0.33
N TYR A 10 10.58 9.02 0.27
CA TYR A 10 10.29 9.33 1.68
C TYR A 10 8.83 9.72 1.91
N ALA A 11 8.20 10.46 1.00
CA ALA A 11 6.77 10.77 1.08
C ALA A 11 5.93 9.49 1.04
N ALA A 12 6.24 8.56 0.12
CA ALA A 12 5.58 7.26 0.07
C ALA A 12 5.82 6.44 1.35
N ALA A 13 7.03 6.46 1.92
CA ALA A 13 7.32 5.82 3.20
C ALA A 13 6.49 6.41 4.34
N VAL A 14 6.38 7.74 4.45
CA VAL A 14 5.58 8.42 5.48
C VAL A 14 4.10 8.08 5.33
N ILE A 15 3.56 8.14 4.10
CA ILE A 15 2.16 7.79 3.83
C ILE A 15 1.88 6.35 4.27
N ASN A 16 2.73 5.39 3.89
CA ASN A 16 2.56 4.00 4.30
C ASN A 16 2.66 3.83 5.83
N ALA A 17 3.60 4.52 6.48
CA ALA A 17 3.79 4.44 7.92
C ALA A 17 2.58 4.97 8.70
N ILE A 18 2.05 6.13 8.31
CA ILE A 18 0.84 6.71 8.95
C ILE A 18 -0.41 5.89 8.61
N SER A 19 -0.42 5.22 7.45
CA SER A 19 -1.53 4.35 7.08
C SER A 19 -1.65 3.11 7.96
N ILE A 20 -0.60 2.67 8.68
CA ILE A 20 -0.69 1.53 9.59
C ILE A 20 -1.66 1.81 10.75
N PRO A 21 -1.46 2.83 11.61
CA PRO A 21 -2.42 3.14 12.67
C PRO A 21 -3.79 3.53 12.10
N GLY A 22 -3.84 4.19 10.94
CA GLY A 22 -5.10 4.49 10.25
C GLY A 22 -5.86 3.23 9.82
N HIS A 23 -5.16 2.23 9.28
CA HIS A 23 -5.73 0.95 8.86
C HIS A 23 -6.25 0.14 10.05
N ILE A 24 -5.49 0.10 11.16
CA ILE A 24 -5.94 -0.54 12.40
C ILE A 24 -7.21 0.13 12.93
N SER A 25 -7.21 1.47 13.04
CA SER A 25 -8.38 2.20 13.52
C SER A 25 -9.60 2.02 12.62
N PHE A 26 -9.41 2.03 11.30
CA PHE A 26 -10.49 1.75 10.35
C PHE A 26 -11.01 0.31 10.50
N GLY A 27 -10.12 -0.65 10.75
CA GLY A 27 -10.47 -2.04 11.02
C GLY A 27 -11.45 -2.15 12.18
N ILE A 28 -11.08 -1.59 13.33
CA ILE A 28 -11.88 -1.60 14.56
C ILE A 28 -13.25 -0.94 14.36
N ASN A 29 -13.28 0.20 13.66
CA ASN A 29 -14.49 1.02 13.55
C ASN A 29 -15.46 0.53 12.47
N GLU A 30 -14.95 -0.02 11.36
CA GLU A 30 -15.77 -0.28 10.16
C GLU A 30 -15.72 -1.75 9.71
N VAL A 31 -14.56 -2.40 9.78
CA VAL A 31 -14.37 -3.76 9.24
C VAL A 31 -14.84 -4.82 10.23
N ASP A 32 -14.41 -4.74 11.50
CA ASP A 32 -14.78 -5.72 12.52
C ASP A 32 -16.30 -5.79 12.72
N PRO A 33 -17.04 -4.67 12.80
CA PRO A 33 -18.51 -4.71 12.87
C PRO A 33 -19.17 -5.29 11.61
N ALA A 34 -18.57 -5.09 10.42
CA ALA A 34 -19.08 -5.67 9.18
C ALA A 34 -18.86 -7.18 9.13
N ILE A 35 -17.67 -7.65 9.54
CA ILE A 35 -17.34 -9.07 9.64
C ILE A 35 -18.23 -9.77 10.68
N ALA A 36 -18.53 -9.11 11.80
CA ALA A 36 -19.41 -9.64 12.84
C ALA A 36 -20.84 -9.92 12.34
N LYS A 37 -21.30 -9.24 11.27
CA LYS A 37 -22.61 -9.48 10.64
C LYS A 37 -22.63 -10.69 9.70
N ILE A 38 -21.48 -11.26 9.36
CA ILE A 38 -21.41 -12.46 8.52
C ILE A 38 -21.90 -13.68 9.33
N PRO A 39 -22.87 -14.46 8.82
CA PRO A 39 -23.41 -15.62 9.53
C PRO A 39 -22.35 -16.62 9.97
N GLU A 40 -22.52 -17.18 11.17
CA GLU A 40 -21.62 -18.19 11.75
C GLU A 40 -22.02 -19.60 11.35
N ASP A 41 -22.06 -19.85 10.04
CA ASP A 41 -22.32 -21.17 9.47
C ASP A 41 -21.11 -21.70 8.69
N ARG A 42 -21.12 -23.00 8.38
CA ARG A 42 -20.03 -23.64 7.63
C ARG A 42 -19.85 -23.04 6.23
N LYS A 43 -20.91 -22.49 5.63
CA LYS A 43 -20.88 -21.92 4.27
C LYS A 43 -20.07 -20.63 4.23
N HIS A 44 -20.13 -19.82 5.29
CA HIS A 44 -19.45 -18.52 5.33
C HIS A 44 -18.14 -18.54 6.13
N ALA A 45 -17.87 -19.59 6.91
CA ALA A 45 -16.69 -19.71 7.77
C ALA A 45 -15.36 -19.41 7.05
N LEU A 46 -15.16 -19.98 5.85
CA LEU A 46 -13.92 -19.75 5.07
C LEU A 46 -13.77 -18.28 4.67
N GLY A 47 -14.83 -17.67 4.13
CA GLY A 47 -14.81 -16.27 3.69
C GLY A 47 -14.57 -15.30 4.86
N LYS A 48 -15.22 -15.55 6.01
CA LYS A 48 -15.04 -14.79 7.24
C LYS A 48 -13.59 -14.85 7.74
N ALA A 49 -13.00 -16.04 7.78
CA ALA A 49 -11.60 -16.20 8.18
C ALA A 49 -10.63 -15.53 7.20
N THR A 50 -10.83 -15.70 5.89
CA THR A 50 -9.95 -15.10 4.87
C THR A 50 -9.96 -13.58 4.93
N VAL A 51 -11.13 -12.93 5.07
CA VAL A 51 -11.17 -11.47 5.10
C VAL A 51 -10.46 -10.90 6.34
N THR A 52 -10.62 -11.53 7.51
CA THR A 52 -9.89 -11.13 8.73
C THR A 52 -8.39 -11.28 8.56
N THR A 53 -7.91 -12.45 8.11
CA THR A 53 -6.48 -12.68 7.92
C THR A 53 -5.86 -11.76 6.86
N ALA A 54 -6.56 -11.57 5.73
CA ALA A 54 -6.08 -10.70 4.67
C ALA A 54 -6.03 -9.24 5.13
N TRP A 55 -7.01 -8.79 5.91
CA TRP A 55 -7.01 -7.46 6.52
C TRP A 55 -5.79 -7.27 7.42
N ASP A 56 -5.55 -8.16 8.38
CA ASP A 56 -4.43 -8.03 9.31
C ASP A 56 -3.05 -8.04 8.63
N MET A 57 -2.91 -8.86 7.58
CA MET A 57 -1.68 -8.95 6.79
C MET A 57 -1.29 -7.62 6.10
N VAL A 58 -2.25 -6.73 5.81
CA VAL A 58 -1.98 -5.43 5.19
C VAL A 58 -1.03 -4.59 6.03
N ASN A 59 -1.10 -4.66 7.36
CA ASN A 59 -0.19 -3.91 8.24
C ASN A 59 1.27 -4.29 8.00
N ALA A 60 1.55 -5.59 7.82
CA ALA A 60 2.88 -6.08 7.50
C ALA A 60 3.35 -5.66 6.10
N LEU A 61 2.44 -5.66 5.11
CA LEU A 61 2.74 -5.20 3.75
C LEU A 61 3.01 -3.69 3.69
N LEU A 62 2.29 -2.89 4.48
CA LEU A 62 2.57 -1.46 4.64
C LEU A 62 3.95 -1.25 5.27
N ALA A 63 4.28 -1.97 6.34
CA ALA A 63 5.61 -1.90 6.95
C ALA A 63 6.73 -2.29 5.97
N ALA A 64 6.55 -3.37 5.21
CA ALA A 64 7.49 -3.74 4.15
C ALA A 64 7.64 -2.62 3.10
N SER A 65 6.53 -1.99 2.69
CA SER A 65 6.52 -0.88 1.74
C SER A 65 7.26 0.36 2.27
N VAL A 66 7.17 0.65 3.58
CA VAL A 66 7.97 1.70 4.25
C VAL A 66 9.46 1.40 4.11
N LEU A 67 9.88 0.18 4.49
CA LEU A 67 11.29 -0.22 4.47
C LEU A 67 11.86 -0.22 3.06
N LEU A 68 11.10 -0.70 2.07
CA LEU A 68 11.50 -0.70 0.66
C LEU A 68 11.65 0.73 0.12
N ASN A 69 10.72 1.63 0.43
CA ASN A 69 10.84 3.03 0.03
C ASN A 69 12.06 3.71 0.67
N ILE A 70 12.37 3.43 1.94
CA ILE A 70 13.60 3.92 2.59
C ILE A 70 14.86 3.32 1.94
N LYS A 71 14.83 2.04 1.55
CA LYS A 71 15.93 1.41 0.82
C LYS A 71 16.15 2.10 -0.53
N TRP A 72 15.10 2.26 -1.32
CA TRP A 72 15.18 2.86 -2.65
C TRP A 72 15.52 4.36 -2.62
N SER A 73 15.16 5.08 -1.56
CA SER A 73 15.60 6.48 -1.39
C SER A 73 17.12 6.61 -1.22
N LYS A 74 17.77 5.62 -0.60
CA LYS A 74 19.22 5.62 -0.36
C LYS A 74 20.02 5.03 -1.52
N TYR A 75 19.50 3.97 -2.12
CA TYR A 75 20.26 3.14 -3.05
C TYR A 75 19.73 3.18 -4.48
N GLY A 76 18.53 3.73 -4.69
CA GLY A 76 17.79 3.61 -5.93
C GLY A 76 17.21 2.21 -6.15
N VAL A 77 16.34 2.10 -7.15
CA VAL A 77 15.87 0.81 -7.69
C VAL A 77 16.92 0.26 -8.65
N ARG A 78 17.33 -1.01 -8.47
CA ARG A 78 18.46 -1.61 -9.19
C ARG A 78 18.11 -2.90 -9.90
N THR A 79 17.19 -3.70 -9.36
CA THR A 79 16.88 -5.03 -9.93
C THR A 79 15.54 -5.04 -10.65
N TRP A 80 15.31 -6.08 -11.47
CA TRP A 80 14.04 -6.22 -12.19
C TRP A 80 12.90 -6.62 -11.24
N GLU A 81 13.20 -7.38 -10.19
CA GLU A 81 12.24 -7.75 -9.14
C GLU A 81 11.71 -6.51 -8.43
N GLU A 82 12.57 -5.53 -8.12
CA GLU A 82 12.16 -4.27 -7.50
C GLU A 82 11.24 -3.46 -8.41
N LYS A 83 11.53 -3.41 -9.72
CA LYS A 83 10.66 -2.77 -10.71
C LYS A 83 9.29 -3.46 -10.78
N ILE A 84 9.27 -4.80 -10.72
CA ILE A 84 8.02 -5.56 -10.67
C ILE A 84 7.26 -5.29 -9.39
N ILE A 85 7.90 -5.28 -8.22
CA ILE A 85 7.24 -4.95 -6.95
C ILE A 85 6.55 -3.58 -7.04
N ILE A 86 7.23 -2.58 -7.59
CA ILE A 86 6.66 -1.24 -7.76
C ILE A 86 5.48 -1.29 -8.74
N GLY A 87 5.65 -1.93 -9.90
CA GLY A 87 4.60 -2.04 -10.92
C GLY A 87 3.35 -2.77 -10.41
N THR A 88 3.52 -3.91 -9.73
CA THR A 88 2.39 -4.67 -9.18
C THR A 88 1.71 -3.91 -8.04
N SER A 89 2.48 -3.18 -7.21
CA SER A 89 1.91 -2.32 -6.16
C SER A 89 1.02 -1.22 -6.76
N VAL A 90 1.44 -0.58 -7.86
CA VAL A 90 0.62 0.43 -8.55
C VAL A 90 -0.66 -0.17 -9.13
N VAL A 91 -0.56 -1.32 -9.80
CA VAL A 91 -1.74 -1.99 -10.39
C VAL A 91 -2.72 -2.43 -9.29
N ALA A 92 -2.25 -3.17 -8.29
CA ALA A 92 -3.07 -3.68 -7.21
C ALA A 92 -3.68 -2.53 -6.38
N GLY A 93 -2.88 -1.51 -6.07
CA GLY A 93 -3.31 -0.32 -5.35
C GLY A 93 -4.36 0.47 -6.12
N THR A 94 -4.17 0.68 -7.43
CA THR A 94 -5.14 1.38 -8.29
C THR A 94 -6.48 0.66 -8.32
N LEU A 95 -6.46 -0.66 -8.60
CA LEU A 95 -7.67 -1.49 -8.68
C LEU A 95 -8.42 -1.58 -7.34
N THR A 96 -7.69 -1.73 -6.23
CA THR A 96 -8.29 -1.82 -4.89
C THR A 96 -8.81 -0.47 -4.42
N GLY A 97 -8.04 0.60 -4.62
CA GLY A 97 -8.45 1.96 -4.25
C GLY A 97 -9.67 2.44 -5.04
N TRP A 98 -9.91 1.93 -6.25
CA TRP A 98 -11.15 2.22 -6.98
C TRP A 98 -12.41 1.82 -6.20
N ARG A 99 -12.37 0.70 -5.44
CA ARG A 99 -13.49 0.27 -4.60
C ARG A 99 -13.73 1.25 -3.45
N TYR A 100 -12.65 1.74 -2.84
CA TYR A 100 -12.70 2.75 -1.77
C TYR A 100 -13.23 4.09 -2.30
N PHE A 101 -12.77 4.52 -3.47
CA PHE A 101 -13.22 5.74 -4.13
C PHE A 101 -14.74 5.73 -4.38
N LYS A 102 -15.29 4.61 -4.87
CA LYS A 102 -16.73 4.47 -5.12
C LYS A 102 -17.59 4.68 -3.88
N VAL A 103 -17.10 4.28 -2.71
CA VAL A 103 -17.79 4.45 -1.42
C VAL A 103 -17.33 5.69 -0.66
N ARG A 104 -16.59 6.60 -1.31
CA ARG A 104 -16.06 7.85 -0.76
C ARG A 104 -15.16 7.67 0.47
N SER A 105 -14.56 6.48 0.62
CA SER A 105 -13.57 6.20 1.67
C SER A 105 -12.19 6.66 1.21
N TYR A 106 -11.90 7.95 1.35
CA TYR A 106 -10.67 8.54 0.80
C TYR A 106 -9.43 8.27 1.66
N GLY A 107 -9.59 7.95 2.94
CA GLY A 107 -8.45 7.71 3.85
C GLY A 107 -7.53 6.59 3.35
N GLY A 108 -8.11 5.50 2.83
CA GLY A 108 -7.34 4.38 2.26
C GLY A 108 -6.62 4.71 0.94
N LEU A 109 -6.99 5.78 0.24
CA LEU A 109 -6.37 6.13 -1.05
C LEU A 109 -4.93 6.63 -0.90
N GLY A 110 -4.52 7.05 0.32
CA GLY A 110 -3.14 7.39 0.60
C GLY A 110 -2.19 6.23 0.29
N CYS A 111 -2.33 5.11 0.98
CA CYS A 111 -1.48 3.95 0.77
C CYS A 111 -1.82 3.15 -0.50
N LEU A 112 -3.05 3.23 -1.02
CA LEU A 112 -3.46 2.50 -2.22
C LEU A 112 -3.09 3.23 -3.52
N TRP A 113 -3.16 4.55 -3.57
CA TRP A 113 -2.86 5.34 -4.76
C TRP A 113 -1.61 6.19 -4.56
N ALA A 114 -1.62 7.13 -3.60
CA ALA A 114 -0.56 8.14 -3.50
C ALA A 114 0.84 7.51 -3.30
N ALA A 115 0.99 6.59 -2.34
CA ALA A 115 2.29 5.99 -2.05
C ALA A 115 2.86 5.14 -3.22
N PRO A 116 2.11 4.21 -3.84
CA PRO A 116 2.59 3.47 -5.01
C PRO A 116 2.94 4.38 -6.19
N TRP A 117 2.12 5.39 -6.48
CA TRP A 117 2.38 6.31 -7.59
C TRP A 117 3.57 7.22 -7.33
N PHE A 118 3.80 7.67 -6.08
CA PHE A 118 5.02 8.38 -5.70
C PHE A 118 6.26 7.50 -5.84
N THR A 119 6.17 6.24 -5.42
CA THR A 119 7.25 5.26 -5.59
C THR A 119 7.61 5.08 -7.07
N LEU A 120 6.59 4.93 -7.93
CA LEU A 120 6.78 4.81 -9.38
C LEU A 120 7.37 6.08 -9.99
N GLY A 121 6.86 7.26 -9.62
CA GLY A 121 7.37 8.54 -10.10
C GLY A 121 8.84 8.75 -9.70
N ALA A 122 9.20 8.36 -8.48
CA ALA A 122 10.58 8.40 -8.00
C ALA A 122 11.50 7.49 -8.83
N MET A 123 11.05 6.27 -9.12
CA MET A 123 11.79 5.31 -9.96
C MET A 123 12.00 5.81 -11.38
N ILE A 124 10.95 6.36 -12.02
CA ILE A 124 11.04 6.91 -13.38
C ILE A 124 12.01 8.09 -13.40
N SER A 125 11.90 9.00 -12.44
CA SER A 125 12.76 10.18 -12.35
C SER A 125 14.23 9.81 -12.12
N GLN A 126 14.49 8.79 -11.30
CA GLN A 126 15.83 8.22 -11.13
C GLN A 126 16.42 7.70 -12.45
N GLN A 127 15.61 7.00 -13.27
CA GLN A 127 16.07 6.50 -14.57
C GLN A 127 16.38 7.64 -15.54
N LEU A 128 15.52 8.66 -15.61
CA LEU A 128 15.72 9.81 -16.48
C LEU A 128 16.96 10.63 -16.10
N GLY A 129 17.26 10.78 -14.80
CA GLY A 129 18.46 11.48 -14.34
C GLY A 129 19.77 10.67 -14.45
N SER A 130 19.68 9.43 -14.93
CA SER A 130 20.85 8.55 -15.20
C SER A 130 21.20 8.44 -16.69
N LEU A 131 20.37 9.01 -17.57
CA LEU A 131 20.64 9.19 -19.00
C LEU A 131 21.46 10.46 -19.23
#